data_AF-A0A2R6DCD8-F1
#
_entry.id   AF-A0A2R6DCD8-F1
#
_cell.length_a   1.000
_cell.length_b   1.000
_cell.length_c   1.000
_cell.angle_alpha   90.00
_cell.angle_beta   90.00
_cell.angle_gamma   90.00
#
_symmetry.space_group_name_H-M   'P 1'
#
loop_
_entity.id
_entity.type
_entity.pdbx_description
1 polymer ?
#
loop_
_entity_poly.entity_id
_entity_poly.type
_entity_poly.pdbx_seq_one_letter_code
_entity_poly.pdbx_strand_id
1 'polypeptide(L)'
;MATCSSPPRRGQSRRHSRVFFGSSGPSKPIAAQRRRGPASYEVTVSDTIEAGRGFGEGADSISGSTARGTVRKGDTDELTFSGLVTRFLHEGPLRVVFNGNEIGPAPLGEQTSGSTPTPPGAGANESAPTPSGEGPDEPGPESSDEGAERASSPAQVVLSFDDSEPSAKTGAKPIMDEYGYPGVMGIVTERTKQSGSDDNSLTVARLEAMQADGWVVASHSVTRPEAFTELSEEEIREECHQSREFIVENGLLPPDPAIIYPHGSVDEDVAEIAEEYYTYGLGGEDDPTDGIDDPLRIERAAGHEPGEAREQIDRAIENGGVSVLMFHRIGTFDDPNELDTSEEDFAELMSYIDEQGSALEVITPSQL
;
A
#
# COMPACT_ATOMS: atom_id res chain seq x y z
N MET A 1 -5.64 49.69 -30.60
CA MET A 1 -4.57 48.78 -30.17
C MET A 1 -5.15 47.94 -29.05
N ALA A 2 -5.42 46.67 -29.33
CA ALA A 2 -6.04 45.74 -28.40
C ALA A 2 -5.13 44.51 -28.25
N THR A 3 -5.28 43.91 -27.06
CA THR A 3 -4.90 42.57 -26.61
C THR A 3 -3.45 42.33 -26.16
N CYS A 4 -3.33 41.89 -24.90
CA CYS A 4 -2.66 40.62 -24.59
C CYS A 4 -3.28 40.02 -23.32
N SER A 5 -4.27 39.13 -23.53
CA SER A 5 -4.67 38.11 -22.55
C SER A 5 -3.56 37.07 -22.43
N SER A 6 -3.25 36.64 -21.21
CA SER A 6 -2.60 35.35 -20.97
C SER A 6 -3.67 34.28 -20.66
N PRO A 7 -3.49 33.02 -21.12
CA PRO A 7 -4.50 31.96 -21.08
C PRO A 7 -4.51 31.16 -19.75
N PRO A 8 -5.53 30.31 -19.50
CA PRO A 8 -5.64 29.53 -18.27
C PRO A 8 -4.72 28.29 -18.31
N ARG A 9 -4.08 27.96 -17.17
CA ARG A 9 -3.47 26.65 -16.94
C ARG A 9 -4.56 25.66 -16.51
N ARG A 10 -5.02 24.82 -17.44
CA ARG A 10 -5.73 23.57 -17.13
C ARG A 10 -4.71 22.57 -16.59
N GLY A 11 -4.93 22.03 -15.39
CA GLY A 11 -4.24 20.85 -14.89
C GLY A 11 -4.49 19.66 -15.81
N GLN A 12 -3.43 18.92 -16.13
CA GLN A 12 -3.50 17.70 -16.93
C GLN A 12 -4.11 16.57 -16.08
N SER A 13 -5.34 16.15 -16.40
CA SER A 13 -5.86 14.83 -16.03
C SER A 13 -5.04 13.79 -16.79
N ARG A 14 -4.33 12.91 -16.06
CA ARG A 14 -3.58 11.80 -16.65
C ARG A 14 -4.56 10.67 -16.95
N ARG A 15 -4.93 10.51 -18.21
CA ARG A 15 -5.67 9.34 -18.70
C ARG A 15 -4.72 8.17 -18.86
N HIS A 16 -4.91 7.12 -18.07
CA HIS A 16 -4.18 5.86 -18.24
C HIS A 16 -4.93 4.98 -19.26
N SER A 17 -4.24 4.53 -20.31
CA SER A 17 -4.79 3.62 -21.32
C SER A 17 -3.99 2.32 -21.34
N ARG A 18 -4.68 1.18 -21.19
CA ARG A 18 -4.09 -0.16 -21.35
C ARG A 18 -4.97 -1.03 -22.25
N VAL A 19 -4.30 -1.92 -23.00
CA VAL A 19 -4.90 -3.01 -23.78
C VAL A 19 -4.70 -4.28 -22.95
N PHE A 20 -5.76 -5.03 -22.66
CA PHE A 20 -5.70 -6.23 -21.84
C PHE A 20 -5.99 -7.48 -22.68
N PHE A 21 -5.19 -8.53 -22.51
CA PHE A 21 -5.44 -9.81 -23.18
C PHE A 21 -6.30 -10.71 -22.30
N GLY A 22 -7.48 -11.10 -22.81
CA GLY A 22 -8.27 -12.20 -22.28
C GLY A 22 -8.29 -13.37 -23.28
N SER A 23 -8.77 -14.53 -22.87
CA SER A 23 -9.12 -15.63 -23.78
C SER A 23 -10.60 -15.58 -24.15
N SER A 24 -10.95 -15.98 -25.37
CA SER A 24 -12.33 -16.12 -25.85
C SER A 24 -13.06 -17.23 -25.06
N GLY A 25 -13.99 -16.83 -24.20
CA GLY A 25 -14.79 -17.73 -23.35
C GLY A 25 -16.13 -17.11 -22.98
N PRO A 26 -16.98 -17.80 -22.19
CA PRO A 26 -18.33 -17.34 -21.81
C PRO A 26 -18.29 -15.97 -21.10
N SER A 27 -19.45 -15.32 -21.00
CA SER A 27 -19.61 -13.99 -20.43
C SER A 27 -18.95 -13.84 -19.05
N LYS A 28 -18.21 -12.76 -18.84
CA LYS A 28 -17.34 -12.53 -17.68
C LYS A 28 -17.80 -11.30 -16.89
N PRO A 29 -17.95 -11.38 -15.56
CA PRO A 29 -18.25 -10.22 -14.73
C PRO A 29 -17.01 -9.33 -14.55
N ILE A 30 -17.22 -8.02 -14.61
CA ILE A 30 -16.30 -6.99 -14.16
C ILE A 30 -17.06 -6.06 -13.21
N ALA A 31 -16.48 -5.75 -12.05
CA ALA A 31 -17.03 -4.78 -11.11
C ALA A 31 -16.08 -3.60 -10.98
N ALA A 32 -16.62 -2.40 -11.12
CA ALA A 32 -15.93 -1.15 -10.87
C ALA A 32 -16.42 -0.60 -9.52
N GLN A 33 -15.49 -0.42 -8.59
CA GLN A 33 -15.77 0.02 -7.21
C GLN A 33 -14.94 1.27 -6.92
N ARG A 34 -15.51 2.22 -6.19
CA ARG A 34 -14.77 3.39 -5.73
C ARG A 34 -13.74 2.97 -4.66
N ARG A 35 -12.48 3.40 -4.79
CA ARG A 35 -11.51 3.38 -3.67
C ARG A 35 -11.57 4.70 -2.88
N ARG A 36 -11.43 5.86 -3.54
CA ARG A 36 -11.40 7.20 -2.91
C ARG A 36 -11.95 8.29 -3.84
N GLY A 37 -12.64 9.33 -3.34
CA GLY A 37 -13.20 10.41 -4.19
C GLY A 37 -14.12 9.93 -5.34
N PRO A 38 -14.64 10.80 -6.22
CA PRO A 38 -15.38 10.36 -7.40
C PRO A 38 -14.43 9.72 -8.42
N ALA A 39 -14.77 8.54 -8.95
CA ALA A 39 -14.02 7.92 -10.04
C ALA A 39 -14.92 7.67 -11.25
N SER A 40 -14.34 7.73 -12.45
CA SER A 40 -15.04 7.42 -13.70
C SER A 40 -14.22 6.47 -14.54
N TYR A 41 -14.88 5.68 -15.38
CA TYR A 41 -14.21 4.72 -16.25
C TYR A 41 -14.87 4.61 -17.62
N GLU A 42 -14.09 4.12 -18.58
CA GLU A 42 -14.52 3.71 -19.91
C GLU A 42 -13.89 2.34 -20.22
N VAL A 43 -14.72 1.34 -20.49
CA VAL A 43 -14.29 0.01 -20.89
C VAL A 43 -14.82 -0.30 -22.29
N THR A 44 -13.94 -0.75 -23.19
CA THR A 44 -14.31 -1.25 -24.52
C THR A 44 -13.94 -2.71 -24.63
N VAL A 45 -14.85 -3.51 -25.19
CA VAL A 45 -14.65 -4.93 -25.45
C VAL A 45 -14.71 -5.25 -26.95
N SER A 46 -14.18 -6.41 -27.33
CA SER A 46 -14.14 -6.87 -28.73
C SER A 46 -15.50 -7.39 -29.23
N ASP A 47 -16.41 -7.70 -28.32
CA ASP A 47 -17.71 -8.29 -28.63
C ASP A 47 -18.83 -7.56 -27.87
N THR A 48 -19.58 -8.22 -26.98
CA THR A 48 -20.78 -7.64 -26.36
C THR A 48 -20.50 -7.22 -24.91
N ILE A 49 -21.07 -6.11 -24.46
CA ILE A 49 -21.06 -5.67 -23.05
C ILE A 49 -22.48 -5.32 -22.59
N GLU A 50 -22.83 -5.74 -21.39
CA GLU A 50 -24.17 -5.63 -20.82
C GLU A 50 -24.09 -5.11 -19.38
N ALA A 51 -25.10 -4.33 -18.99
CA ALA A 51 -25.25 -3.80 -17.64
C ALA A 51 -25.55 -4.93 -16.64
N GLY A 52 -24.84 -4.93 -15.52
CA GLY A 52 -25.12 -5.74 -14.33
C GLY A 52 -25.82 -4.92 -13.25
N ARG A 53 -25.67 -5.33 -11.97
CA ARG A 53 -26.19 -4.55 -10.84
C ARG A 53 -25.43 -3.23 -10.68
N GLY A 54 -26.14 -2.20 -10.21
CA GLY A 54 -25.58 -0.86 -9.96
C GLY A 54 -25.26 -0.05 -11.22
N PHE A 55 -24.96 -0.70 -12.34
CA PHE A 55 -24.68 -0.04 -13.61
C PHE A 55 -25.94 0.54 -14.25
N GLY A 56 -25.91 1.84 -14.59
CA GLY A 56 -27.04 2.55 -15.20
C GLY A 56 -27.71 3.57 -14.28
N GLU A 57 -27.19 3.75 -13.07
CA GLU A 57 -27.65 4.78 -12.15
C GLU A 57 -26.89 6.09 -12.39
N GLY A 58 -27.59 7.15 -12.81
CA GLY A 58 -26.98 8.46 -13.05
C GLY A 58 -26.39 8.64 -14.46
N ALA A 59 -25.06 8.76 -14.58
CA ALA A 59 -24.37 9.21 -15.80
C ALA A 59 -23.82 8.06 -16.68
N ASP A 60 -24.13 6.82 -16.34
CA ASP A 60 -23.58 5.65 -17.00
C ASP A 60 -24.23 5.41 -18.36
N SER A 61 -23.47 4.82 -19.28
CA SER A 61 -23.97 4.51 -20.62
C SER A 61 -23.24 3.35 -21.25
N ILE A 62 -23.97 2.54 -22.01
CA ILE A 62 -23.42 1.54 -22.94
C ILE A 62 -23.72 2.01 -24.37
N SER A 63 -22.71 2.01 -25.22
CA SER A 63 -22.83 2.29 -26.65
C SER A 63 -21.99 1.29 -27.45
N GLY A 64 -22.67 0.40 -28.16
CA GLY A 64 -22.01 -0.72 -28.85
C GLY A 64 -21.27 -1.61 -27.86
N SER A 65 -19.98 -1.82 -28.09
CA SER A 65 -19.11 -2.62 -27.21
C SER A 65 -18.37 -1.79 -26.15
N THR A 66 -18.83 -0.56 -25.87
CA THR A 66 -18.19 0.34 -24.89
C THR A 66 -19.15 0.73 -23.78
N ALA A 67 -18.74 0.59 -22.53
CA ALA A 67 -19.43 1.11 -21.35
C ALA A 67 -18.64 2.27 -20.73
N ARG A 68 -19.37 3.26 -20.20
CA ARG A 68 -18.84 4.34 -19.38
C ARG A 68 -19.63 4.41 -18.10
N GLY A 69 -18.95 4.55 -16.97
CA GLY A 69 -19.61 4.67 -15.67
C GLY A 69 -18.91 5.66 -14.75
N THR A 70 -19.62 6.08 -13.70
CA THR A 70 -19.09 6.92 -12.61
C THR A 70 -19.49 6.33 -11.27
N VAL A 71 -18.51 5.98 -10.43
CA VAL A 71 -18.74 5.43 -9.09
C VAL A 71 -18.55 6.49 -8.01
N ARG A 72 -19.55 6.66 -7.13
CA ARG A 72 -19.53 7.56 -5.96
C ARG A 72 -19.47 6.75 -4.64
N LYS A 73 -19.55 7.42 -3.48
CA LYS A 73 -19.47 6.80 -2.14
C LYS A 73 -20.57 5.74 -2.01
N GLY A 74 -20.18 4.47 -1.87
CA GLY A 74 -21.09 3.32 -1.77
C GLY A 74 -21.54 2.68 -3.08
N ASP A 75 -21.16 3.24 -4.25
CA ASP A 75 -21.58 2.72 -5.55
C ASP A 75 -20.65 1.59 -6.03
N THR A 76 -21.25 0.54 -6.59
CA THR A 76 -20.55 -0.53 -7.31
C THR A 76 -21.26 -0.77 -8.62
N ASP A 77 -20.51 -0.63 -9.73
CA ASP A 77 -21.02 -0.92 -11.06
C ASP A 77 -20.57 -2.31 -11.50
N GLU A 78 -21.52 -3.22 -11.67
CA GLU A 78 -21.27 -4.51 -12.31
C GLU A 78 -21.57 -4.43 -13.81
N LEU A 79 -20.68 -5.00 -14.62
CA LEU A 79 -20.82 -5.18 -16.05
C LEU A 79 -20.54 -6.64 -16.40
N THR A 80 -21.20 -7.14 -17.44
CA THR A 80 -20.93 -8.46 -17.99
C THR A 80 -20.51 -8.31 -19.45
N PHE A 81 -19.44 -8.98 -19.87
CA PHE A 81 -18.99 -8.88 -21.26
C PHE A 81 -18.55 -10.21 -21.87
N SER A 82 -18.61 -10.30 -23.20
CA SER A 82 -18.02 -11.38 -24.01
C SER A 82 -16.79 -10.87 -24.77
N GLY A 83 -15.91 -11.80 -25.16
CA GLY A 83 -14.68 -11.46 -25.88
C GLY A 83 -13.60 -10.88 -24.97
N LEU A 84 -12.88 -9.87 -25.47
CA LEU A 84 -11.67 -9.30 -24.84
C LEU A 84 -11.90 -7.85 -24.45
N VAL A 85 -11.32 -7.40 -23.34
CA VAL A 85 -11.24 -5.96 -23.02
C VAL A 85 -10.15 -5.34 -23.89
N THR A 86 -10.55 -4.63 -24.94
CA THR A 86 -9.61 -3.99 -25.88
C THR A 86 -9.11 -2.64 -25.36
N ARG A 87 -9.84 -2.02 -24.43
CA ARG A 87 -9.46 -0.76 -23.80
C ARG A 87 -10.09 -0.62 -22.41
N PHE A 88 -9.32 -0.13 -21.46
CA PHE A 88 -9.83 0.36 -20.19
C PHE A 88 -9.19 1.70 -19.86
N LEU A 89 -10.00 2.73 -19.59
CA LEU A 89 -9.60 4.04 -19.10
C LEU A 89 -10.28 4.29 -17.77
N HIS A 90 -9.60 4.99 -16.87
CA HIS A 90 -10.23 5.54 -15.67
C HIS A 90 -9.64 6.91 -15.33
N GLU A 91 -10.42 7.70 -14.58
CA GLU A 91 -10.00 8.92 -13.92
C GLU A 91 -10.43 8.82 -12.45
N GLY A 92 -9.51 9.06 -11.51
CA GLY A 92 -9.74 8.82 -10.08
C GLY A 92 -9.37 7.39 -9.62
N PRO A 93 -9.32 7.15 -8.30
CA PRO A 93 -8.88 5.88 -7.75
C PRO A 93 -10.04 4.88 -7.76
N LEU A 94 -9.94 3.95 -8.70
CA LEU A 94 -10.94 2.96 -9.04
C LEU A 94 -10.39 1.56 -8.76
N ARG A 95 -11.14 0.77 -7.99
CA ARG A 95 -10.92 -0.67 -7.84
C ARG A 95 -11.65 -1.40 -8.96
N VAL A 96 -10.95 -2.32 -9.62
CA VAL A 96 -11.51 -3.12 -10.70
C VAL A 96 -11.34 -4.59 -10.36
N VAL A 97 -12.47 -5.28 -10.23
CA VAL A 97 -12.51 -6.72 -9.98
C VAL A 97 -12.94 -7.42 -11.25
N PHE A 98 -12.17 -8.40 -11.70
CA PHE A 98 -12.45 -9.20 -12.88
C PHE A 98 -12.52 -10.68 -12.51
N ASN A 99 -13.64 -11.35 -12.80
CA ASN A 99 -13.87 -12.75 -12.40
C ASN A 99 -13.62 -13.03 -10.90
N GLY A 100 -13.86 -12.03 -10.03
CA GLY A 100 -13.64 -12.14 -8.58
C GLY A 100 -12.21 -11.82 -8.11
N ASN A 101 -11.28 -11.53 -9.03
CA ASN A 101 -9.91 -11.14 -8.69
C ASN A 101 -9.69 -9.63 -8.92
N GLU A 102 -9.07 -8.94 -7.97
CA GLU A 102 -8.68 -7.54 -8.17
C GLU A 102 -7.53 -7.42 -9.17
N ILE A 103 -7.63 -6.44 -10.08
CA ILE A 103 -6.56 -6.10 -11.02
C ILE A 103 -5.92 -4.78 -10.56
N GLY A 104 -4.73 -4.87 -9.95
CA GLY A 104 -4.01 -3.70 -9.42
C GLY A 104 -3.46 -2.73 -10.47
N PRO A 105 -3.06 -1.49 -10.08
CA PRO A 105 -2.72 -0.39 -11.01
C PRO A 105 -1.29 -0.36 -11.62
N ALA A 106 -0.42 -1.37 -11.49
CA ALA A 106 0.99 -1.30 -11.98
C ALA A 106 1.23 -1.79 -13.45
N PRO A 107 2.24 -1.28 -14.19
CA PRO A 107 2.37 -1.44 -15.65
C PRO A 107 3.07 -2.74 -16.04
N LEU A 108 2.32 -3.66 -16.67
CA LEU A 108 2.88 -4.92 -17.18
C LEU A 108 3.40 -4.73 -18.61
N GLY A 109 4.73 -4.80 -18.75
CA GLY A 109 5.44 -4.90 -20.02
C GLY A 109 5.21 -6.25 -20.73
N GLU A 110 5.39 -6.19 -22.04
CA GLU A 110 5.34 -7.22 -23.07
C GLU A 110 5.45 -8.69 -22.62
N GLN A 111 4.40 -9.46 -22.88
CA GLN A 111 4.50 -10.91 -23.10
C GLN A 111 4.25 -11.16 -24.59
N THR A 112 5.31 -11.54 -25.29
CA THR A 112 5.32 -11.88 -26.71
C THR A 112 4.52 -13.13 -26.98
N SER A 113 3.80 -13.13 -28.10
CA SER A 113 2.87 -14.16 -28.56
C SER A 113 3.52 -15.55 -28.74
N GLY A 114 3.04 -16.54 -27.99
CA GLY A 114 3.28 -17.96 -28.25
C GLY A 114 2.13 -18.55 -29.09
N SER A 115 2.45 -18.96 -30.32
CA SER A 115 1.52 -19.59 -31.26
C SER A 115 1.03 -20.96 -30.78
N THR A 116 -0.25 -21.24 -31.05
CA THR A 116 -0.90 -22.54 -30.91
C THR A 116 -0.34 -23.58 -31.90
N PRO A 117 -0.11 -24.84 -31.51
CA PRO A 117 0.05 -25.94 -32.46
C PRO A 117 -1.28 -26.66 -32.69
N THR A 118 -1.60 -26.94 -33.95
CA THR A 118 -2.65 -27.88 -34.38
C THR A 118 -1.99 -29.04 -35.13
N PRO A 119 -2.32 -30.32 -34.85
CA PRO A 119 -2.01 -31.47 -35.73
C PRO A 119 -3.28 -31.98 -36.45
N PRO A 120 -3.23 -33.00 -37.35
CA PRO A 120 -2.17 -33.45 -38.26
C PRO A 120 -2.67 -33.63 -39.72
N GLY A 121 -1.75 -33.78 -40.69
CA GLY A 121 -2.10 -34.13 -42.08
C GLY A 121 -0.92 -34.67 -42.88
N ALA A 122 -1.09 -35.88 -43.42
CA ALA A 122 -0.08 -36.72 -44.08
C ALA A 122 0.30 -36.28 -45.51
N GLY A 123 1.50 -36.68 -45.96
CA GLY A 123 1.87 -36.65 -47.39
C GLY A 123 3.37 -36.82 -47.65
N ALA A 124 3.73 -37.93 -48.29
CA ALA A 124 5.08 -38.31 -48.73
C ALA A 124 5.59 -37.49 -49.93
N ASN A 125 6.91 -37.31 -50.12
CA ASN A 125 7.76 -38.20 -50.94
C ASN A 125 9.21 -37.67 -51.15
N GLU A 126 10.09 -38.64 -51.31
CA GLU A 126 11.51 -38.71 -51.72
C GLU A 126 12.18 -37.58 -52.53
N SER A 127 13.45 -37.27 -52.19
CA SER A 127 14.67 -37.58 -52.99
C SER A 127 15.82 -36.61 -52.72
N ALA A 128 16.97 -37.16 -52.31
CA ALA A 128 18.28 -36.50 -52.24
C ALA A 128 18.99 -36.54 -53.63
N PRO A 129 20.14 -35.88 -53.88
CA PRO A 129 21.40 -36.14 -53.15
C PRO A 129 22.28 -34.91 -52.80
N THR A 130 23.16 -35.17 -51.83
CA THR A 130 24.36 -34.48 -51.32
C THR A 130 25.51 -34.45 -52.39
N PRO A 131 26.68 -33.76 -52.22
CA PRO A 131 27.45 -33.76 -50.96
C PRO A 131 28.44 -32.63 -50.62
N SER A 132 28.91 -32.75 -49.36
CA SER A 132 30.29 -32.54 -48.85
C SER A 132 30.49 -31.33 -47.93
N GLY A 133 30.91 -31.60 -46.69
CA GLY A 133 31.49 -30.62 -45.78
C GLY A 133 31.41 -31.04 -44.31
N GLU A 134 32.30 -31.94 -43.88
CA GLU A 134 32.55 -32.29 -42.46
C GLU A 134 33.25 -31.14 -41.70
N GLY A 135 32.83 -30.92 -40.45
CA GLY A 135 33.51 -30.08 -39.45
C GLY A 135 32.69 -30.05 -38.14
N PRO A 136 33.33 -30.07 -36.95
CA PRO A 136 32.91 -30.95 -35.85
C PRO A 136 31.95 -30.33 -34.82
N ASP A 137 31.30 -31.24 -34.09
CA ASP A 137 30.51 -31.04 -32.87
C ASP A 137 31.19 -30.15 -31.82
N GLU A 138 30.54 -29.03 -31.48
CA GLU A 138 30.62 -28.43 -30.15
C GLU A 138 29.21 -28.43 -29.54
N PRO A 139 29.00 -29.00 -28.34
CA PRO A 139 27.73 -28.88 -27.65
C PRO A 139 27.57 -27.44 -27.19
N GLY A 140 26.62 -26.72 -27.79
CA GLY A 140 26.14 -25.45 -27.26
C GLY A 140 25.58 -25.65 -25.86
N PRO A 141 25.75 -24.67 -24.95
CA PRO A 141 25.27 -24.83 -23.58
C PRO A 141 23.75 -25.01 -23.62
N GLU A 142 23.31 -26.17 -23.13
CA GLU A 142 21.93 -26.35 -22.70
C GLU A 142 21.63 -25.22 -21.73
N SER A 143 20.81 -24.26 -22.16
CA SER A 143 20.20 -23.30 -21.26
C SER A 143 19.26 -24.09 -20.38
N SER A 144 19.79 -24.55 -19.24
CA SER A 144 19.00 -24.89 -18.08
C SER A 144 18.23 -23.64 -17.71
N ASP A 145 16.99 -23.59 -18.20
CA ASP A 145 15.91 -22.77 -17.69
C ASP A 145 15.60 -23.29 -16.27
N GLU A 146 16.56 -23.09 -15.36
CA GLU A 146 16.27 -23.10 -13.93
C GLU A 146 15.40 -21.88 -13.73
N GLY A 147 14.12 -22.15 -13.47
CA GLY A 147 13.13 -21.13 -13.17
C GLY A 147 13.72 -20.12 -12.21
N ALA A 148 13.97 -18.93 -12.73
CA ALA A 148 13.95 -17.74 -11.91
C ALA A 148 12.50 -17.67 -11.40
N GLU A 149 12.25 -18.31 -10.26
CA GLU A 149 11.22 -17.86 -9.37
C GLU A 149 11.41 -16.36 -9.29
N ARG A 150 10.47 -15.61 -9.86
CA ARG A 150 10.37 -14.20 -9.56
C ARG A 150 10.19 -14.19 -8.05
N ALA A 151 11.26 -13.86 -7.33
CA ALA A 151 11.17 -13.61 -5.90
C ALA A 151 9.97 -12.68 -5.74
N SER A 152 8.93 -13.18 -5.07
CA SER A 152 7.86 -12.30 -4.60
C SER A 152 8.56 -11.21 -3.79
N SER A 153 8.14 -9.95 -3.94
CA SER A 153 8.61 -8.92 -3.02
C SER A 153 8.41 -9.42 -1.58
N PRO A 154 9.38 -9.20 -0.67
CA PRO A 154 9.20 -9.61 0.71
C PRO A 154 7.93 -8.98 1.27
N ALA A 155 7.27 -9.69 2.18
CA ALA A 155 6.28 -9.04 3.03
C ALA A 155 6.96 -7.92 3.83
N GLN A 156 6.17 -6.99 4.33
CA GLN A 156 6.68 -5.81 5.00
C GLN A 156 6.24 -5.79 6.46
N VAL A 157 7.08 -5.23 7.34
CA VAL A 157 6.69 -4.95 8.72
C VAL A 157 7.05 -3.51 9.09
N VAL A 158 6.10 -2.81 9.72
CA VAL A 158 6.26 -1.47 10.27
C VAL A 158 6.22 -1.53 11.79
N LEU A 159 7.22 -0.97 12.45
CA LEU A 159 7.33 -0.91 13.91
C LEU A 159 6.98 0.51 14.38
N SER A 160 5.81 0.69 14.99
CA SER A 160 5.31 1.99 15.45
C SER A 160 5.33 2.12 16.98
N PHE A 161 5.73 3.29 17.47
CA PHE A 161 5.84 3.64 18.88
C PHE A 161 5.02 4.89 19.18
N ASP A 162 4.04 4.77 20.07
CA ASP A 162 3.07 5.83 20.30
C ASP A 162 3.50 6.76 21.46
N ASP A 163 2.68 7.80 21.70
CA ASP A 163 2.67 8.59 22.95
C ASP A 163 3.84 9.51 23.28
N SER A 164 4.78 9.74 22.34
CA SER A 164 6.02 10.43 22.64
C SER A 164 6.84 9.75 23.75
N GLU A 165 6.73 8.42 23.89
CA GLU A 165 7.41 7.67 24.95
C GLU A 165 8.93 7.68 24.78
N PRO A 166 9.73 8.18 25.76
CA PRO A 166 11.19 8.23 25.65
C PRO A 166 11.85 6.85 25.50
N SER A 167 11.16 5.81 25.98
CA SER A 167 11.59 4.42 25.92
C SER A 167 11.73 3.88 24.50
N ALA A 168 11.04 4.44 23.50
CA ALA A 168 11.29 4.14 22.10
C ALA A 168 12.76 4.41 21.73
N LYS A 169 13.34 5.49 22.27
CA LYS A 169 14.75 5.82 22.06
C LYS A 169 15.69 5.06 23.00
N THR A 170 15.34 4.90 24.27
CA THR A 170 16.28 4.36 25.28
C THR A 170 16.26 2.85 25.42
N GLY A 171 15.10 2.21 25.16
CA GLY A 171 14.92 0.76 25.23
C GLY A 171 14.83 0.11 23.84
N ALA A 172 13.92 0.59 22.98
CA ALA A 172 13.67 -0.05 21.68
C ALA A 172 14.81 0.15 20.67
N LYS A 173 15.20 1.41 20.42
CA LYS A 173 16.18 1.75 19.40
C LYS A 173 17.52 1.02 19.55
N PRO A 174 18.15 0.90 20.75
CA PRO A 174 19.40 0.16 20.89
C PRO A 174 19.30 -1.30 20.46
N ILE A 175 18.16 -1.95 20.71
CA ILE A 175 17.88 -3.32 20.29
C ILE A 175 17.71 -3.38 18.76
N MET A 176 16.93 -2.46 18.19
CA MET A 176 16.70 -2.38 16.74
C MET A 176 17.96 -2.02 15.94
N ASP A 177 18.86 -1.22 16.51
CA ASP A 177 20.14 -0.83 15.91
C ASP A 177 21.06 -2.04 15.67
N GLU A 178 20.91 -3.14 16.42
CA GLU A 178 21.66 -4.39 16.20
C GLU A 178 21.32 -5.04 14.85
N TYR A 179 20.10 -4.80 14.36
CA TYR A 179 19.56 -5.33 13.11
C TYR A 179 19.51 -4.29 11.99
N GLY A 180 19.75 -3.01 12.31
CA GLY A 180 19.61 -1.89 11.37
C GLY A 180 18.15 -1.55 11.04
N TYR A 181 17.22 -1.84 11.95
CA TYR A 181 15.79 -1.64 11.73
C TYR A 181 15.36 -0.20 12.02
N PRO A 182 14.63 0.46 11.10
CA PRO A 182 14.01 1.74 11.38
C PRO A 182 12.69 1.57 12.15
N GLY A 183 12.24 2.64 12.79
CA GLY A 183 10.93 2.69 13.46
C GLY A 183 10.15 3.95 13.13
N VAL A 184 8.87 3.97 13.54
CA VAL A 184 7.97 5.11 13.41
C VAL A 184 7.66 5.66 14.79
N MET A 185 8.06 6.89 15.05
CA MET A 185 7.82 7.58 16.32
C MET A 185 6.58 8.47 16.21
N GLY A 186 5.47 8.05 16.82
CA GLY A 186 4.25 8.81 16.98
C GLY A 186 4.38 9.86 18.07
N ILE A 187 4.31 11.14 17.71
CA ILE A 187 4.48 12.24 18.65
C ILE A 187 3.18 12.97 18.95
N VAL A 188 2.89 13.14 20.25
CA VAL A 188 1.88 14.10 20.71
C VAL A 188 2.56 15.46 20.76
N THR A 189 2.21 16.34 19.83
CA THR A 189 3.01 17.56 19.58
C THR A 189 2.99 18.53 20.74
N GLU A 190 1.89 18.64 21.50
CA GLU A 190 1.84 19.49 22.70
C GLU A 190 2.75 18.99 23.84
N ARG A 191 3.03 17.68 23.88
CA ARG A 191 3.94 17.06 24.85
C ARG A 191 5.41 17.13 24.40
N THR A 192 5.65 17.45 23.13
CA THR A 192 6.98 17.40 22.52
C THR A 192 7.73 18.71 22.76
N LYS A 193 8.85 18.61 23.49
CA LYS A 193 9.63 19.80 23.88
C LYS A 193 10.59 20.21 22.78
N GLN A 194 10.72 21.52 22.57
CA GLN A 194 11.72 22.10 21.65
C GLN A 194 13.16 21.80 22.07
N SER A 195 13.46 21.87 23.36
CA SER A 195 14.80 21.61 23.90
C SER A 195 14.73 21.03 25.30
N GLY A 196 15.83 20.37 25.70
CA GLY A 196 15.94 19.70 26.99
C GLY A 196 17.00 18.60 26.92
N SER A 197 17.58 18.27 28.07
CA SER A 197 18.58 17.20 28.19
C SER A 197 18.10 16.05 29.08
N ASP A 198 16.91 16.17 29.69
CA ASP A 198 16.36 15.13 30.55
C ASP A 198 16.00 13.91 29.70
N ASP A 199 16.65 12.77 29.95
CA ASP A 199 16.43 11.49 29.26
C ASP A 199 14.96 11.03 29.29
N ASN A 200 14.18 11.58 30.22
CA ASN A 200 12.75 11.34 30.37
C ASN A 200 11.84 12.18 29.46
N SER A 201 12.36 12.84 28.42
CA SER A 201 11.54 13.64 27.49
C SER A 201 11.94 13.46 26.04
N LEU A 202 10.97 13.27 25.15
CA LEU A 202 11.22 13.26 23.72
C LEU A 202 11.28 14.71 23.22
N THR A 203 12.48 15.16 22.85
CA THR A 203 12.73 16.52 22.35
C THR A 203 12.90 16.53 20.84
N VAL A 204 12.68 17.67 20.19
CA VAL A 204 12.92 17.84 18.75
C VAL A 204 14.34 17.40 18.36
N ALA A 205 15.37 17.82 19.08
CA ALA A 205 16.75 17.41 18.82
C ALA A 205 16.98 15.88 18.90
N ARG A 206 16.19 15.16 19.70
CA ARG A 206 16.25 13.69 19.77
C ARG A 206 15.52 13.05 18.59
N LEU A 207 14.40 13.63 18.17
CA LEU A 207 13.67 13.20 16.98
C LEU A 207 14.53 13.38 15.71
N GLU A 208 15.21 14.52 15.57
CA GLU A 208 16.17 14.76 14.48
C GLU A 208 17.28 13.70 14.45
N ALA A 209 17.81 13.31 15.62
CA ALA A 209 18.82 12.26 15.72
C ALA A 209 18.26 10.89 15.30
N MET A 210 17.02 10.56 15.67
CA MET A 210 16.35 9.33 15.23
C MET A 210 16.11 9.33 13.71
N GLN A 211 15.73 10.47 13.12
CA GLN A 211 15.59 10.59 11.67
C GLN A 211 16.90 10.41 10.92
N ALA A 212 18.02 10.87 11.48
CA ALA A 212 19.34 10.63 10.91
C ALA A 212 19.70 9.12 10.86
N ASP A 213 19.10 8.32 11.73
CA ASP A 213 19.22 6.86 11.78
C ASP A 213 18.11 6.13 10.98
N GLY A 214 17.33 6.87 10.17
CA GLY A 214 16.32 6.31 9.27
C GLY A 214 14.92 6.16 9.87
N TRP A 215 14.71 6.59 11.12
CA TRP A 215 13.37 6.57 11.70
C TRP A 215 12.48 7.66 11.11
N VAL A 216 11.16 7.43 11.13
CA VAL A 216 10.16 8.40 10.68
C VAL A 216 9.42 8.98 11.88
N VAL A 217 9.14 10.28 11.83
CA VAL A 217 8.25 10.95 12.79
C VAL A 217 6.85 10.97 12.21
N ALA A 218 5.87 10.45 12.96
CA ALA A 218 4.45 10.50 12.64
C ALA A 218 3.71 11.37 13.66
N SER A 219 2.59 11.98 13.24
CA SER A 219 1.72 12.70 14.16
C SER A 219 0.95 11.71 15.02
N HIS A 220 0.87 11.94 16.33
CA HIS A 220 -0.11 11.34 17.22
C HIS A 220 -1.06 12.42 17.76
N SER A 221 -1.44 13.35 16.87
CA SER A 221 -2.23 14.57 17.11
C SER A 221 -1.54 15.64 17.99
N VAL A 222 -2.26 16.72 18.30
CA VAL A 222 -1.79 17.77 19.19
C VAL A 222 -1.97 17.35 20.63
N THR A 223 -3.20 17.01 20.99
CA THR A 223 -3.61 16.81 22.40
C THR A 223 -3.78 15.35 22.78
N ARG A 224 -3.85 14.44 21.78
CA ARG A 224 -4.25 13.04 21.91
C ARG A 224 -5.67 12.90 22.49
N PRO A 225 -6.71 13.30 21.74
CA PRO A 225 -8.10 13.11 22.17
C PRO A 225 -8.45 11.62 22.31
N GLU A 226 -9.41 11.30 23.18
CA GLU A 226 -9.84 9.91 23.43
C GLU A 226 -10.46 9.24 22.19
N ALA A 227 -11.19 10.00 21.37
CA ALA A 227 -11.81 9.50 20.14
C ALA A 227 -11.97 10.61 19.10
N PHE A 228 -11.30 10.47 17.96
CA PHE A 228 -11.45 11.40 16.82
C PHE A 228 -12.87 11.36 16.25
N THR A 229 -13.52 10.19 16.26
CA THR A 229 -14.89 10.00 15.75
C THR A 229 -15.96 10.73 16.58
N GLU A 230 -15.62 11.23 17.77
CA GLU A 230 -16.52 12.03 18.62
C GLU A 230 -16.29 13.55 18.49
N LEU A 231 -15.23 13.95 17.79
CA LEU A 231 -14.92 15.36 17.54
C LEU A 231 -15.75 15.91 16.39
N SER A 232 -15.91 17.24 16.37
CA SER A 232 -16.41 17.92 15.18
C SER A 232 -15.35 17.95 14.07
N GLU A 233 -15.81 18.11 12.82
CA GLU A 233 -14.94 18.26 11.65
C GLU A 233 -13.92 19.40 11.81
N GLU A 234 -14.29 20.51 12.46
CA GLU A 234 -13.38 21.63 12.74
C GLU A 234 -12.29 21.24 13.74
N GLU A 235 -12.64 20.51 14.81
CA GLU A 235 -11.67 20.03 15.80
C GLU A 235 -10.71 19.00 15.20
N ILE A 236 -11.20 18.07 14.37
CA ILE A 236 -10.35 17.10 13.66
C ILE A 236 -9.35 17.84 12.74
N ARG A 237 -9.82 18.83 11.97
CA ARG A 237 -8.93 19.64 11.13
C ARG A 237 -7.88 20.38 11.93
N GLU A 238 -8.26 20.96 13.08
CA GLU A 238 -7.31 21.69 13.92
C GLU A 238 -6.22 20.77 14.48
N GLU A 239 -6.61 19.61 15.01
CA GLU A 239 -5.68 18.57 15.50
C GLU A 239 -4.72 18.11 14.39
N CYS A 240 -5.23 17.85 13.18
CA CYS A 240 -4.43 17.43 12.04
C CYS A 240 -3.52 18.55 11.50
N HIS A 241 -4.04 19.76 11.34
CA HIS A 241 -3.32 20.91 10.81
C HIS A 241 -2.17 21.32 11.72
N GLN A 242 -2.47 21.57 13.00
CA GLN A 242 -1.46 22.08 13.96
C GLN A 242 -0.36 21.06 14.23
N SER A 243 -0.70 19.78 14.37
CA SER A 243 0.31 18.74 14.60
C SER A 243 1.23 18.58 13.39
N ARG A 244 0.69 18.63 12.16
CA ARG A 244 1.50 18.64 10.94
C ARG A 244 2.35 19.90 10.82
N GLU A 245 1.79 21.07 11.13
CA GLU A 245 2.53 22.34 11.11
C GLU A 245 3.73 22.30 12.05
N PHE A 246 3.54 21.81 13.29
CA PHE A 246 4.63 21.59 14.23
C PHE A 246 5.73 20.69 13.63
N ILE A 247 5.35 19.56 13.01
CA ILE A 247 6.31 18.64 12.38
C ILE A 247 7.08 19.33 11.24
N VAL A 248 6.40 20.14 10.42
CA VAL A 248 7.01 20.91 9.32
C VAL A 248 7.99 21.96 9.86
N GLU A 249 7.56 22.77 10.83
CA GLU A 249 8.35 23.88 11.37
C GLU A 249 9.63 23.41 12.06
N ASN A 250 9.61 22.20 12.61
CA ASN A 250 10.77 21.57 13.24
C ASN A 250 11.61 20.72 12.26
N GLY A 251 11.31 20.73 10.96
CA GLY A 251 12.08 20.01 9.94
C GLY A 251 11.95 18.48 10.04
N LEU A 252 10.92 17.98 10.71
CA LEU A 252 10.71 16.56 10.98
C LEU A 252 9.79 15.88 9.95
N LEU A 253 9.23 16.61 8.98
CA LEU A 253 8.25 16.08 8.04
C LEU A 253 8.89 15.03 7.09
N PRO A 254 8.41 13.78 7.08
CA PRO A 254 8.87 12.77 6.12
C PRO A 254 8.24 13.00 4.73
N PRO A 255 8.74 12.34 3.67
CA PRO A 255 8.17 12.42 2.32
C PRO A 255 6.69 12.03 2.27
N ASP A 256 6.33 10.97 2.99
CA ASP A 256 4.96 10.46 3.13
C ASP A 256 4.51 10.58 4.59
N PRO A 257 3.85 11.69 4.98
CA PRO A 257 3.44 11.93 6.35
C PRO A 257 2.40 10.92 6.81
N ALA A 258 2.55 10.43 8.04
CA ALA A 258 1.59 9.53 8.66
C ALA A 258 0.98 10.17 9.91
N ILE A 259 -0.29 9.86 10.16
CA ILE A 259 -0.94 10.04 11.45
C ILE A 259 -1.15 8.67 12.10
N ILE A 260 -0.92 8.61 13.40
CA ILE A 260 -1.34 7.51 14.25
C ILE A 260 -2.54 8.03 15.02
N TYR A 261 -3.71 7.46 14.80
CA TYR A 261 -4.92 7.92 15.50
C TYR A 261 -4.87 7.47 16.96
N PRO A 262 -5.05 8.39 17.93
CA PRO A 262 -5.25 8.03 19.32
C PRO A 262 -6.32 6.95 19.47
N HIS A 263 -5.97 5.89 20.20
CA HIS A 263 -6.84 4.73 20.43
C HIS A 263 -7.34 4.02 19.15
N GLY A 264 -6.68 4.25 18.01
CA GLY A 264 -7.11 3.73 16.71
C GLY A 264 -8.46 4.28 16.23
N SER A 265 -8.95 5.38 16.82
CA SER A 265 -10.26 5.95 16.52
C SER A 265 -10.25 6.65 15.17
N VAL A 266 -10.79 5.98 14.15
CA VAL A 266 -10.97 6.54 12.80
C VAL A 266 -12.14 5.86 12.10
N ASP A 267 -12.98 6.67 11.45
CA ASP A 267 -14.02 6.24 10.51
C ASP A 267 -13.76 6.87 9.12
N GLU A 268 -14.68 6.68 8.16
CA GLU A 268 -14.49 7.25 6.82
C GLU A 268 -14.47 8.77 6.81
N ASP A 269 -15.21 9.44 7.70
CA ASP A 269 -15.32 10.89 7.72
C ASP A 269 -14.06 11.49 8.36
N VAL A 270 -13.53 10.88 9.43
CA VAL A 270 -12.21 11.22 10.00
C VAL A 270 -11.11 11.02 8.97
N ALA A 271 -11.09 9.88 8.27
CA ALA A 271 -10.10 9.56 7.25
C ALA A 271 -10.14 10.57 6.08
N GLU A 272 -11.34 10.99 5.64
CA GLU A 272 -11.53 12.01 4.60
C GLU A 272 -11.00 13.40 5.00
N ILE A 273 -10.97 13.71 6.29
CA ILE A 273 -10.35 14.96 6.79
C ILE A 273 -8.83 14.79 6.91
N ALA A 274 -8.38 13.66 7.45
CA ALA A 274 -6.96 13.38 7.67
C ALA A 274 -6.17 13.30 6.36
N GLU A 275 -6.77 12.85 5.27
CA GLU A 275 -6.15 12.79 3.93
C GLU A 275 -5.78 14.16 3.34
N GLU A 276 -6.28 15.27 3.91
CA GLU A 276 -5.85 16.63 3.56
C GLU A 276 -4.41 16.91 4.05
N TYR A 277 -3.93 16.16 5.04
CA TYR A 277 -2.70 16.42 5.80
C TYR A 277 -1.68 15.28 5.71
N TYR A 278 -2.16 14.03 5.64
CA TYR A 278 -1.36 12.81 5.76
C TYR A 278 -1.57 11.86 4.57
N THR A 279 -0.53 11.10 4.24
CA THR A 279 -0.56 10.02 3.24
C THR A 279 -1.06 8.71 3.84
N TYR A 280 -0.67 8.41 5.08
CA TYR A 280 -1.05 7.19 5.80
C TYR A 280 -1.69 7.50 7.15
N GLY A 281 -2.60 6.62 7.57
CA GLY A 281 -3.29 6.69 8.85
C GLY A 281 -3.26 5.32 9.53
N LEU A 282 -2.67 5.24 10.71
CA LEU A 282 -2.54 4.01 11.49
C LEU A 282 -3.60 3.97 12.60
N GLY A 283 -4.54 3.04 12.48
CA GLY A 283 -5.77 2.91 13.26
C GLY A 283 -6.92 2.41 12.37
N GLY A 284 -8.05 2.06 12.97
CA GLY A 284 -9.17 1.45 12.23
C GLY A 284 -9.10 -0.08 12.20
N GLU A 285 -9.80 -0.67 11.23
CA GLU A 285 -10.07 -2.12 11.16
C GLU A 285 -9.69 -2.72 9.77
N ASP A 286 -8.98 -1.98 8.92
CA ASP A 286 -8.53 -2.49 7.60
C ASP A 286 -7.25 -3.30 7.79
N ASP A 287 -7.37 -4.63 7.74
CA ASP A 287 -6.26 -5.57 7.93
C ASP A 287 -5.25 -5.44 6.78
N PRO A 288 -4.00 -5.02 7.04
CA PRO A 288 -3.02 -4.78 5.98
C PRO A 288 -2.32 -6.06 5.49
N THR A 289 -2.61 -7.23 6.09
CA THR A 289 -1.84 -8.46 5.85
C THR A 289 -2.05 -9.05 4.46
N ASP A 290 -3.11 -8.72 3.74
CA ASP A 290 -3.33 -9.10 2.32
C ASP A 290 -3.20 -7.91 1.34
N GLY A 291 -2.77 -6.75 1.85
CA GLY A 291 -2.57 -5.52 1.11
C GLY A 291 -3.21 -4.32 1.82
N ILE A 292 -2.79 -3.10 1.46
CA ILE A 292 -3.40 -1.87 2.00
C ILE A 292 -4.54 -1.44 1.06
N ASP A 293 -5.77 -1.55 1.55
CA ASP A 293 -6.96 -1.14 0.80
C ASP A 293 -7.32 0.32 1.06
N ASP A 294 -7.30 0.73 2.33
CA ASP A 294 -7.45 2.11 2.78
C ASP A 294 -6.18 2.62 3.52
N PRO A 295 -5.32 3.42 2.85
CA PRO A 295 -4.08 3.89 3.44
C PRO A 295 -4.28 4.78 4.67
N LEU A 296 -5.48 5.33 4.89
CA LEU A 296 -5.78 6.20 6.03
C LEU A 296 -6.42 5.44 7.20
N ARG A 297 -6.62 4.11 7.09
CA ARG A 297 -7.28 3.28 8.10
C ARG A 297 -6.59 1.93 8.32
N ILE A 298 -5.26 1.94 8.32
CA ILE A 298 -4.44 0.73 8.46
C ILE A 298 -4.52 0.20 9.90
N GLU A 299 -5.07 -0.99 10.08
CA GLU A 299 -5.10 -1.68 11.38
C GLU A 299 -3.68 -1.98 11.89
N ARG A 300 -3.51 -2.02 13.23
CA ARG A 300 -2.26 -2.38 13.89
C ARG A 300 -2.47 -3.50 14.89
N ALA A 301 -1.54 -4.44 14.96
CA ALA A 301 -1.51 -5.45 16.02
C ALA A 301 -0.78 -4.94 17.27
N ALA A 302 -1.16 -5.47 18.42
CA ALA A 302 -0.51 -5.20 19.70
C ALA A 302 0.88 -5.84 19.74
N GLY A 303 1.94 -5.02 19.65
CA GLY A 303 3.32 -5.48 19.74
C GLY A 303 3.71 -6.00 21.14
N HIS A 304 3.01 -5.52 22.18
CA HIS A 304 3.17 -5.99 23.56
C HIS A 304 2.56 -7.37 23.80
N GLU A 305 1.84 -7.92 22.83
CA GLU A 305 1.33 -9.29 22.83
C GLU A 305 2.11 -10.13 21.80
N PRO A 306 3.20 -10.83 22.21
CA PRO A 306 4.08 -11.52 21.26
C PRO A 306 3.38 -12.55 20.38
N GLY A 307 2.29 -13.16 20.87
CA GLY A 307 1.46 -14.08 20.09
C GLY A 307 0.76 -13.38 18.93
N GLU A 308 0.06 -12.27 19.21
CA GLU A 308 -0.66 -11.50 18.19
C GLU A 308 0.31 -10.85 17.18
N ALA A 309 1.43 -10.32 17.66
CA ALA A 309 2.46 -9.74 16.81
C ALA A 309 3.04 -10.76 15.81
N ARG A 310 3.37 -11.96 16.28
CA ARG A 310 3.87 -13.05 15.42
C ARG A 310 2.81 -13.53 14.45
N GLU A 311 1.56 -13.68 14.90
CA GLU A 311 0.46 -14.09 14.03
C GLU A 311 0.22 -13.08 12.90
N GLN A 312 0.28 -11.77 13.17
CA GLN A 312 0.14 -10.76 12.11
C GLN A 312 1.33 -10.81 11.13
N ILE A 313 2.56 -10.99 11.62
CA ILE A 313 3.75 -11.16 10.76
C ILE A 313 3.60 -12.39 9.86
N ASP A 314 3.25 -13.55 10.44
CA ASP A 314 3.08 -14.80 9.70
C ASP A 314 2.02 -14.66 8.61
N ARG A 315 0.89 -13.99 8.90
CA ARG A 315 -0.17 -13.68 7.91
C ARG A 315 0.34 -12.77 6.80
N ALA A 316 1.09 -11.71 7.13
CA ALA A 316 1.67 -10.82 6.13
C ALA A 316 2.64 -11.57 5.21
N ILE A 317 3.46 -12.47 5.75
CA ILE A 317 4.39 -13.32 4.96
C ILE A 317 3.62 -14.28 4.05
N GLU A 318 2.58 -14.94 4.57
CA GLU A 318 1.76 -15.88 3.80
C GLU A 318 1.08 -15.21 2.60
N ASN A 319 0.59 -13.98 2.81
CA ASN A 319 -0.20 -13.25 1.82
C ASN A 319 0.62 -12.25 0.97
N GLY A 320 1.88 -11.97 1.36
CA GLY A 320 2.72 -10.95 0.72
C GLY A 320 2.26 -9.51 1.00
N GLY A 321 1.63 -9.27 2.16
CA GLY A 321 1.14 -7.96 2.58
C GLY A 321 2.04 -7.28 3.62
N VAL A 322 1.41 -6.51 4.52
CA VAL A 322 2.10 -5.67 5.49
C VAL A 322 1.63 -6.03 6.91
N SER A 323 2.55 -6.17 7.85
CA SER A 323 2.27 -6.17 9.29
C SER A 323 2.60 -4.79 9.88
N VAL A 324 1.75 -4.26 10.74
CA VAL A 324 1.99 -2.99 11.44
C VAL A 324 1.83 -3.23 12.93
N LEU A 325 2.94 -3.14 13.66
CA LEU A 325 3.00 -3.41 15.09
C LEU A 325 2.99 -2.10 15.89
N MET A 326 2.20 -2.06 16.96
CA MET A 326 2.09 -0.93 17.87
C MET A 326 2.75 -1.24 19.22
N PHE A 327 3.62 -0.32 19.66
CA PHE A 327 4.25 -0.34 20.97
C PHE A 327 4.04 0.99 21.70
N HIS A 328 4.11 0.94 23.02
CA HIS A 328 4.12 2.13 23.88
C HIS A 328 5.47 2.21 24.61
N ARG A 329 5.54 1.68 25.83
CA ARG A 329 6.77 1.69 26.61
C ARG A 329 7.54 0.39 26.44
N ILE A 330 8.84 0.52 26.17
CA ILE A 330 9.80 -0.60 26.10
C ILE A 330 10.82 -0.46 27.23
N GLY A 331 10.92 -1.44 28.13
CA GLY A 331 11.84 -1.27 29.26
C GLY A 331 11.80 -2.36 30.31
N THR A 332 12.49 -2.09 31.41
CA THR A 332 12.30 -2.81 32.67
C THR A 332 11.45 -1.94 33.60
N PHE A 333 10.36 -2.50 34.13
CA PHE A 333 9.40 -1.76 34.95
C PHE A 333 9.23 -2.42 36.32
N ASP A 334 9.24 -1.61 37.38
CA ASP A 334 8.92 -2.09 38.75
C ASP A 334 7.43 -2.42 38.90
N ASP A 335 6.57 -1.72 38.15
CA ASP A 335 5.11 -1.88 38.12
C ASP A 335 4.62 -1.74 36.66
N PRO A 336 4.72 -2.81 35.85
CA PRO A 336 4.33 -2.77 34.45
C PRO A 336 2.81 -2.62 34.30
N ASN A 337 2.39 -1.83 33.32
CA ASN A 337 1.00 -1.81 32.84
C ASN A 337 0.81 -2.83 31.69
N GLU A 338 -0.44 -3.04 31.27
CA GLU A 338 -0.79 -4.05 30.26
C GLU A 338 -0.25 -3.78 28.85
N LEU A 339 0.10 -2.53 28.54
CA LEU A 339 0.63 -2.10 27.24
C LEU A 339 2.17 -2.00 27.23
N ASP A 340 2.82 -2.28 28.36
CA ASP A 340 4.27 -2.27 28.46
C ASP A 340 4.87 -3.53 27.85
N THR A 341 5.95 -3.37 27.11
CA THR A 341 6.74 -4.49 26.59
C THR A 341 8.08 -4.53 27.31
N SER A 342 8.48 -5.69 27.80
CA SER A 342 9.82 -5.83 28.37
C SER A 342 10.91 -5.73 27.29
N GLU A 343 12.12 -5.31 27.65
CA GLU A 343 13.25 -5.35 26.71
C GLU A 343 13.56 -6.78 26.22
N GLU A 344 13.30 -7.78 27.05
CA GLU A 344 13.46 -9.20 26.71
C GLU A 344 12.45 -9.63 25.65
N ASP A 345 11.16 -9.40 25.87
CA ASP A 345 10.10 -9.74 24.91
C ASP A 345 10.28 -8.99 23.59
N PHE A 346 10.66 -7.71 23.66
CA PHE A 346 10.93 -6.91 22.48
C PHE A 346 12.15 -7.43 21.70
N ALA A 347 13.24 -7.80 22.38
CA ALA A 347 14.41 -8.39 21.74
C ALA A 347 14.11 -9.76 21.11
N GLU A 348 13.29 -10.60 21.77
CA GLU A 348 12.85 -11.88 21.19
C GLU A 348 12.02 -11.67 19.92
N LEU A 349 11.15 -10.64 19.89
CA LEU A 349 10.39 -10.31 18.70
C LEU A 349 11.28 -9.78 17.57
N MET A 350 12.26 -8.91 17.86
CA MET A 350 13.21 -8.44 16.84
C MET A 350 14.06 -9.58 16.27
N SER A 351 14.52 -10.50 17.12
CA SER A 351 15.21 -11.72 16.68
C SER A 351 14.32 -12.57 15.77
N TYR A 352 13.05 -12.74 16.13
CA TYR A 352 12.11 -13.50 15.30
C TYR A 352 11.85 -12.83 13.94
N ILE A 353 11.79 -11.49 13.87
CA ILE A 353 11.69 -10.75 12.61
C ILE A 353 12.93 -11.00 11.74
N ASP A 354 14.13 -10.94 12.32
CA ASP A 354 15.39 -11.17 11.59
C ASP A 354 15.52 -12.61 11.07
N GLU A 355 15.05 -13.58 11.84
CA GLU A 355 15.03 -14.99 11.46
C GLU A 355 14.22 -15.28 10.18
N GLN A 356 13.26 -14.40 9.81
CA GLN A 356 12.49 -14.53 8.56
C GLN A 356 13.36 -14.24 7.32
N GLY A 357 14.50 -13.58 7.48
CA GLY A 357 15.45 -13.31 6.41
C GLY A 357 14.79 -12.58 5.23
N SER A 358 14.97 -13.09 4.02
CA SER A 358 14.46 -12.44 2.80
C SER A 358 12.94 -12.53 2.60
N ALA A 359 12.20 -13.16 3.52
CA ALA A 359 10.74 -13.22 3.44
C ALA A 359 10.06 -11.96 3.99
N LEU A 360 10.75 -11.20 4.84
CA LEU A 360 10.21 -10.05 5.55
C LEU A 360 11.20 -8.89 5.54
N GLU A 361 10.73 -7.69 5.24
CA GLU A 361 11.52 -6.46 5.26
C GLU A 361 10.95 -5.47 6.28
N VAL A 362 11.80 -4.94 7.17
CA VAL A 362 11.40 -3.88 8.10
C VAL A 362 11.47 -2.53 7.39
N ILE A 363 10.35 -1.83 7.34
CA ILE A 363 10.21 -0.57 6.62
C ILE A 363 9.51 0.51 7.45
N THR A 364 9.49 1.72 6.91
CA THR A 364 8.68 2.84 7.38
C THR A 364 7.55 3.15 6.38
N PRO A 365 6.50 3.90 6.78
CA PRO A 365 5.39 4.24 5.89
C PRO A 365 5.81 4.90 4.58
N SER A 366 6.93 5.62 4.52
CA SER A 366 7.44 6.22 3.28
C SER A 366 8.00 5.21 2.26
N GLN A 367 7.88 3.90 2.54
CA GLN A 367 8.33 2.80 1.68
C GLN A 367 7.17 1.83 1.33
N LEU A 368 5.94 2.13 1.79
CA LEU A 368 4.72 1.36 1.51
C LEU A 368 4.21 1.53 0.07
#